data_AF-A0A2E3LVJ4-F1
#
_entry.id   AF-A0A2E3LVJ4-F1
#
_cell.length_a   1.000
_cell.length_b   1.000
_cell.length_c   1.000
_cell.angle_alpha   90.00
_cell.angle_beta   90.00
_cell.angle_gamma   90.00
#
_symmetry.space_group_name_H-M   'P 1'
#
loop_
_entity.id
_entity.type
_entity.pdbx_description
1 polymer ?
#
loop_
_entity_poly.entity_id
_entity_poly.type
_entity_poly.pdbx_seq_one_letter_code
_entity_poly.pdbx_strand_id
1 'polypeptide(L)'
;MTPDHMVDLVRGALYVALQISAPLLILAMVIGFGISIFQSVTQINEMTLTFVPKILIFAGVLSILFPWIMKTMVRYTTELLVHEWDKLIGLLAQVN
;
A
#
# COMPACT_ATOMS: atom_id res chain seq x y z
N MET A 1 8.81 -6.88 26.44
CA MET A 1 8.96 -6.55 25.01
C MET A 1 10.43 -6.37 24.74
N THR A 2 11.09 -7.36 24.14
CA THR A 2 12.51 -7.23 23.78
C THR A 2 12.63 -6.30 22.57
N PRO A 3 13.70 -5.48 22.46
CA PRO A 3 13.91 -4.56 21.34
C PRO A 3 13.78 -5.25 19.97
N ASP A 4 14.20 -6.51 19.88
CA ASP A 4 14.16 -7.31 18.65
C ASP A 4 12.73 -7.49 18.11
N HIS A 5 11.75 -7.74 18.99
CA HIS A 5 10.35 -7.89 18.58
C HIS A 5 9.76 -6.60 18.00
N MET A 6 10.16 -5.43 18.51
CA MET A 6 9.71 -4.14 17.98
C MET A 6 10.30 -3.89 16.58
N VAL A 7 11.56 -4.27 16.38
CA VAL A 7 12.24 -4.14 15.07
C VAL A 7 11.57 -5.01 14.02
N ASP A 8 11.24 -6.26 14.35
CA ASP A 8 10.57 -7.18 13.43
C ASP A 8 9.17 -6.70 13.05
N LEU A 9 8.43 -6.13 14.01
CA LEU A 9 7.12 -5.52 13.77
C LEU A 9 7.20 -4.37 12.77
N VAL A 10 8.14 -3.45 12.98
CA VAL A 10 8.35 -2.29 12.10
C VAL A 10 8.79 -2.77 10.71
N ARG A 11 9.66 -3.78 10.64
CA ARG A 11 10.11 -4.37 9.38
C ARG A 11 8.94 -4.99 8.60
N GLY A 12 8.06 -5.73 9.27
CA GLY A 12 6.86 -6.30 8.67
C GLY A 12 5.92 -5.21 8.13
N ALA A 13 5.69 -4.15 8.91
CA ALA A 13 4.87 -3.03 8.50
C ALA A 13 5.45 -2.29 7.27
N LEU A 14 6.78 -2.07 7.26
CA LEU A 14 7.48 -1.48 6.12
C LEU A 14 7.39 -2.36 4.87
N TYR A 15 7.50 -3.68 5.02
CA TYR A 15 7.36 -4.61 3.91
C TYR A 15 5.96 -4.56 3.30
N VAL A 16 4.92 -4.54 4.13
CA VAL A 16 3.53 -4.40 3.67
C VAL A 16 3.30 -3.06 2.97
N ALA A 17 3.83 -1.97 3.53
CA ALA A 17 3.76 -0.64 2.91
C ALA A 17 4.47 -0.61 1.55
N LEU A 18 5.65 -1.21 1.44
CA LEU A 18 6.40 -1.33 0.19
C LEU A 18 5.61 -2.16 -0.84
N GLN A 19 5.04 -3.29 -0.41
CA GLN A 19 4.26 -4.17 -1.26
C GLN A 19 3.02 -3.44 -1.83
N ILE A 20 2.31 -2.66 -1.02
CA ILE A 20 1.13 -1.88 -1.45
C ILE A 20 1.54 -0.72 -2.37
N SER A 21 2.62 -0.01 -2.04
CA SER A 21 3.06 1.17 -2.79
C SER A 21 3.73 0.83 -4.13
N ALA A 22 4.44 -0.30 -4.24
CA ALA A 22 5.15 -0.69 -5.46
C ALA A 22 4.28 -0.68 -6.73
N PRO A 23 3.12 -1.38 -6.80
CA PRO A 23 2.27 -1.34 -7.99
C PRO A 23 1.67 0.05 -8.24
N LEU A 24 1.35 0.80 -7.18
CA LEU A 24 0.84 2.18 -7.28
C LEU A 24 1.87 3.13 -7.90
N LEU A 25 3.13 3.02 -7.48
CA LEU A 25 4.23 3.86 -7.96
C LEU A 25 4.55 3.57 -9.43
N ILE A 26 4.66 2.30 -9.80
CA ILE A 26 4.90 1.90 -11.19
C ILE A 26 3.79 2.43 -12.09
N LEU A 27 2.55 2.27 -11.66
CA LEU A 27 1.40 2.76 -12.39
C LEU A 27 1.40 4.29 -12.52
N ALA A 28 1.61 5.01 -11.41
CA ALA A 28 1.69 6.47 -11.41
C ALA A 28 2.79 6.97 -12.35
N MET A 29 3.92 6.27 -12.41
CA MET A 29 5.00 6.56 -13.34
C MET A 29 4.58 6.36 -14.80
N VAL A 30 4.00 5.21 -15.15
CA VAL A 30 3.57 4.92 -16.53
C VAL A 30 2.53 5.92 -17.01
N ILE A 31 1.49 6.17 -16.19
CA ILE A 31 0.42 7.12 -16.54
C ILE A 31 0.98 8.53 -16.63
N GLY A 32 1.76 8.96 -15.64
CA GLY A 32 2.35 10.28 -15.60
C GLY A 32 3.24 10.56 -16.80
N PHE A 33 4.11 9.60 -17.13
CA PHE A 33 5.00 9.68 -18.27
C PHE A 33 4.25 9.69 -19.61
N GLY A 34 3.28 8.79 -19.80
CA GLY A 34 2.49 8.73 -21.04
C GLY A 34 1.70 10.02 -21.29
N ILE A 35 1.09 10.57 -20.24
CA ILE A 35 0.36 11.83 -20.31
C ILE A 35 1.29 13.01 -20.61
N SER A 36 2.50 13.04 -20.03
CA SER A 36 3.50 14.08 -20.32
C SER A 36 4.00 14.05 -21.77
N ILE A 37 4.19 12.87 -22.35
CA ILE A 37 4.52 12.75 -23.77
C ILE A 37 3.37 13.27 -24.63
N PHE A 38 2.14 12.86 -24.33
CA PHE A 38 0.96 13.30 -25.09
C PHE A 38 0.85 14.83 -25.13
N GLN A 39 1.02 15.48 -23.97
CA GLN A 39 1.04 16.94 -23.85
C GLN A 39 2.14 17.59 -24.68
N SER A 40 3.34 17.01 -24.64
CA SER A 40 4.50 17.54 -25.36
C SER A 40 4.34 17.43 -26.87
N VAL A 41 3.79 16.30 -27.36
CA VAL A 41 3.59 16.05 -28.79
C VAL A 41 2.49 16.93 -29.37
N THR A 42 1.38 17.14 -28.65
CA THR A 42 0.27 17.96 -29.14
C THR A 42 0.45 19.46 -28.84
N GLN A 43 1.50 19.85 -28.12
CA GLN A 43 1.75 21.22 -27.65
C GLN A 43 0.60 21.81 -26.80
N ILE A 44 -0.25 20.96 -26.20
CA ILE A 44 -1.35 21.40 -25.35
C ILE A 44 -0.86 21.48 -23.91
N ASN A 45 -0.60 22.71 -23.44
CA ASN A 45 -0.14 23.00 -22.07
C ASN A 45 -1.27 23.52 -21.17
N GLU A 46 -2.52 23.15 -21.44
CA GLU A 46 -3.64 23.52 -20.58
C GLU A 46 -3.72 22.63 -19.34
N MET A 47 -3.55 23.24 -18.17
CA MET A 47 -3.49 22.54 -16.88
C MET A 47 -4.75 21.70 -16.58
N THR A 48 -5.93 22.15 -17.03
CA THR A 48 -7.21 21.44 -16.82
C THR A 48 -7.32 20.16 -17.65
N LEU A 49 -6.92 20.22 -18.93
CA LEU A 49 -7.05 19.08 -19.87
C LEU A 49 -6.11 17.92 -19.50
N THR A 50 -5.05 18.24 -18.78
CA THR A 50 -3.99 17.31 -18.39
C THR A 50 -4.22 16.69 -17.02
N PHE A 51 -4.91 17.41 -16.15
CA PHE A 51 -5.21 16.99 -14.79
C PHE A 51 -6.38 16.00 -14.72
N VAL A 52 -7.46 16.25 -15.45
CA VAL A 52 -8.69 15.43 -15.38
C VAL A 52 -8.45 13.97 -15.81
N PRO A 53 -7.85 13.67 -16.99
CA PRO A 53 -7.60 12.29 -17.40
C PRO A 53 -6.68 11.57 -16.41
N LYS A 54 -5.67 12.27 -15.88
CA LYS A 54 -4.71 11.71 -14.92
C LYS A 54 -5.39 11.22 -13.64
N ILE A 55 -6.30 12.01 -13.08
CA ILE A 55 -7.08 11.62 -11.89
C ILE A 55 -8.01 10.47 -12.19
N LEU A 56 -8.75 10.50 -13.30
CA LEU A 56 -9.71 9.44 -13.64
C LEU A 56 -9.02 8.09 -13.81
N ILE A 57 -7.87 8.06 -14.50
CA ILE A 57 -7.10 6.83 -14.66
C ILE A 57 -6.55 6.36 -13.31
N PHE A 58 -5.99 7.26 -12.50
CA PHE A 58 -5.48 6.89 -11.18
C PHE A 58 -6.59 6.35 -10.27
N ALA A 59 -7.75 7.01 -10.23
CA ALA A 59 -8.91 6.57 -9.46
C ALA A 59 -9.45 5.22 -9.95
N GLY A 60 -9.51 5.00 -11.27
CA GLY A 60 -9.94 3.73 -11.85
C GLY A 60 -9.03 2.57 -11.44
N VAL A 61 -7.71 2.78 -11.52
CA VAL A 61 -6.78 1.71 -11.14
C VAL A 61 -6.73 1.50 -9.63
N LEU A 62 -6.81 2.59 -8.83
CA LEU A 62 -6.94 2.47 -7.39
C LEU A 62 -8.18 1.65 -7.03
N SER A 63 -9.32 1.87 -7.70
CA SER A 63 -10.55 1.11 -7.49
C SER A 63 -10.36 -0.39 -7.76
N ILE A 64 -9.62 -0.76 -8.81
CA ILE A 64 -9.29 -2.15 -9.13
C ILE A 64 -8.34 -2.77 -8.09
N LEU A 65 -7.34 -2.01 -7.64
CA LEU A 65 -6.35 -2.47 -6.65
C LEU A 65 -6.89 -2.45 -5.22
N PHE A 66 -7.94 -1.68 -4.95
CA PHE A 66 -8.48 -1.45 -3.61
C PHE A 66 -8.79 -2.75 -2.84
N PRO A 67 -9.48 -3.77 -3.42
CA PRO A 67 -9.75 -5.02 -2.71
C PRO A 67 -8.47 -5.76 -2.31
N TRP A 68 -7.42 -5.69 -3.13
CA TRP A 68 -6.14 -6.35 -2.85
C TRP A 68 -5.35 -5.63 -1.75
N ILE A 69 -5.37 -4.29 -1.75
CA ILE A 69 -4.77 -3.47 -0.68
C ILE A 69 -5.45 -3.82 0.65
N MET A 70 -6.78 -3.84 0.68
CA MET A 70 -7.54 -4.18 1.88
C MET A 70 -7.23 -5.59 2.38
N LYS A 71 -7.23 -6.60 1.50
CA LYS A 71 -6.86 -7.97 1.87
C LYS A 71 -5.47 -8.06 2.48
N THR A 72 -4.51 -7.32 1.92
CA THR A 72 -3.12 -7.34 2.37
C THR A 72 -2.96 -6.67 3.74
N MET A 73 -3.62 -5.54 3.97
CA MET A 73 -3.62 -4.86 5.27
C MET A 73 -4.30 -5.71 6.35
N VAL A 74 -5.50 -6.22 6.06
CA VAL A 74 -6.25 -7.05 7.02
C VAL A 74 -5.46 -8.30 7.38
N ARG A 75 -4.86 -9.00 6.42
CA ARG A 75 -4.04 -10.18 6.67
C ARG A 75 -2.90 -9.87 7.65
N TYR A 76 -2.13 -8.82 7.40
CA TYR A 76 -1.03 -8.43 8.28
C TYR A 76 -1.51 -8.07 9.69
N THR A 77 -2.58 -7.28 9.79
CA THR A 77 -3.15 -6.89 11.08
C THR A 77 -3.69 -8.09 11.86
N THR A 78 -4.37 -9.03 11.19
CA THR A 78 -4.87 -10.24 11.83
C THR A 78 -3.74 -11.15 12.30
N GLU A 79 -2.71 -11.37 11.48
CA GLU A 79 -1.54 -12.16 11.87
C GLU A 79 -0.84 -11.58 13.10
N LEU A 80 -0.69 -10.26 13.15
CA LEU A 80 -0.11 -9.53 14.27
C LEU A 80 -0.96 -9.67 15.55
N LEU A 81 -2.28 -9.49 15.44
CA LEU A 81 -3.18 -9.59 16.59
C LEU A 81 -3.28 -11.02 17.13
N VAL A 82 -3.38 -12.02 16.26
CA VAL A 82 -3.47 -13.44 16.66
C VAL A 82 -2.17 -13.88 17.33
N HIS A 83 -1.02 -13.50 16.78
CA HIS A 83 0.28 -13.87 17.35
C HIS A 83 0.47 -13.36 18.79
N GLU A 84 0.09 -12.10 19.06
CA GLU A 84 0.19 -11.54 20.42
C GLU A 84 -0.85 -12.15 21.37
N TRP A 85 -2.05 -12.48 20.88
CA TRP A 85 -3.10 -13.11 21.67
C TRP A 85 -2.73 -14.52 22.13
N ASP A 86 -2.17 -15.34 21.23
CA ASP A 86 -1.69 -16.69 21.57
C ASP A 86 -0.58 -16.66 22.64
N LYS A 87 0.29 -15.66 22.55
CA LYS A 87 1.36 -15.44 23.54
C LYS A 87 0.81 -15.11 24.93
N LEU A 88 -0.25 -14.30 25.02
CA LEU A 88 -0.91 -13.96 26.29
C LEU A 88 -1.60 -15.18 26.92
N ILE A 89 -2.29 -16.00 26.11
CA ILE A 89 -2.92 -17.23 26.61
C ILE A 89 -1.86 -18.21 27.14
N GLY A 90 -0.74 -18.36 26.43
CA GLY A 90 0.36 -19.21 26.85
C GLY A 90 0.96 -18.77 28.20
N LEU A 91 1.07 -17.46 28.46
CA LEU A 91 1.53 -16.94 29.73
C LEU A 91 0.53 -17.19 30.87
N LEU A 92 -0.77 -17.07 30.61
CA LEU A 92 -1.80 -17.39 31.60
C LEU A 92 -1.84 -18.88 31.94
N ALA A 93 -1.55 -19.76 30.98
CA ALA A 93 -1.47 -21.22 31.19
C ALA A 93 -0.24 -21.66 31.99
N GLN A 94 0.80 -20.82 32.11
CA GLN A 94 1.99 -21.08 32.94
C GLN A 94 1.85 -20.55 34.38
N VAL A 95 0.86 -19.69 34.64
CA VAL A 95 0.64 -19.04 35.95
C VAL A 95 -0.29 -19.86 36.86
N ASN A 96 -0.93 -20.91 36.36
CA ASN A 96 -1.77 -21.85 37.12
C ASN A 96 -1.26 -23.28 36.99
#